data_AF-A0AAD6IS19-F1
#
_entry.id   AF-A0AAD6IS19-F1
#
_cell.length_a   1.000
_cell.length_b   1.000
_cell.length_c   1.000
_cell.angle_alpha   90.00
_cell.angle_beta   90.00
_cell.angle_gamma   90.00
#
_symmetry.space_group_name_H-M   'P 1'
#
loop_
_entity.id
_entity.type
_entity.pdbx_description
1 polymer ?
#
loop_
_entity_poly.entity_id
_entity_poly.type
_entity_poly.pdbx_seq_one_letter_code
_entity_poly.pdbx_strand_id
1 'polypeptide(L)'
;MVSELGSQVENVATTNDIQDNTENAPLVADIAQIDTPAGESISASEPSEDPGLIMSSNGDLIVGDRFWSIFCDEVERIFESVRGPVPSEWEANLHANLDAPSHEPSHISYYRFLLRQSDAAAKYDLLHPSPPQLLFLWQTFVDEIDPFIKLLHVPSMTRLIREMRGHYSSVGSGTEALVFAVSFATISILSEEDARLNFGTSKEELVVRYQLGTEQSLEKAGILKTSDLAAVQALTVYINTLLSNKERDPAWALVGVLIRIAVRLQIHKDGSHFPELTAFDLEMRRRLWWQICLVDSRAGAAKVSKFLITEDMFDAKLPSNIDDADINPKATSLPDSCERRTDMTISLVRIVIQQYTIHKITNHQHRSTMSEMGKTLGSSQGQESLCS
;
A
#
# COMPACT_ATOMS: atom_id res chain seq x y z
N MET A 1 -49.28 -13.29 30.03
CA MET A 1 -50.14 -12.29 29.36
C MET A 1 -49.41 -11.98 28.06
N VAL A 2 -49.58 -12.79 27.00
CA VAL A 2 -50.71 -12.77 26.04
C VAL A 2 -50.65 -11.40 25.32
N SER A 3 -50.42 -11.26 24.02
CA SER A 3 -50.76 -12.09 22.86
C SER A 3 -50.01 -11.62 21.58
N GLU A 4 -49.73 -12.53 20.64
CA GLU A 4 -50.20 -12.54 19.23
C GLU A 4 -49.32 -11.73 18.23
N LEU A 5 -48.94 -12.22 17.04
CA LEU A 5 -49.46 -13.30 16.19
C LEU A 5 -48.32 -13.93 15.33
N GLY A 6 -48.30 -15.28 15.27
CA GLY A 6 -47.76 -16.06 14.15
C GLY A 6 -48.74 -16.04 12.96
N SER A 7 -48.31 -16.21 11.71
CA SER A 7 -47.93 -17.46 11.01
C SER A 7 -48.98 -17.82 9.96
N GLN A 8 -48.52 -18.31 8.79
CA GLN A 8 -49.15 -19.22 7.79
C GLN A 8 -48.28 -19.08 6.51
N VAL A 9 -47.47 -20.05 6.04
CA VAL A 9 -47.64 -21.47 5.68
C VAL A 9 -48.58 -21.72 4.50
N GLU A 10 -47.96 -22.00 3.34
CA GLU A 10 -48.23 -23.07 2.35
C GLU A 10 -49.65 -23.63 2.18
N ASN A 11 -50.19 -23.58 0.95
CA ASN A 11 -50.40 -24.75 0.05
C ASN A 11 -51.47 -24.51 -1.05
N VAL A 12 -51.45 -25.42 -2.04
CA VAL A 12 -52.51 -25.79 -3.00
C VAL A 12 -52.46 -25.00 -4.33
N ALA A 13 -51.83 -25.54 -5.38
CA ALA A 13 -52.28 -26.58 -6.32
C ALA A 13 -53.28 -26.10 -7.39
N THR A 14 -52.86 -26.29 -8.65
CA THR A 14 -53.64 -26.69 -9.84
C THR A 14 -54.92 -25.91 -10.18
N THR A 15 -54.96 -25.21 -11.31
CA THR A 15 -55.79 -25.54 -12.50
C THR A 15 -55.78 -24.44 -13.57
N ASN A 16 -55.95 -24.86 -14.84
CA ASN A 16 -56.47 -24.12 -16.01
C ASN A 16 -55.52 -23.13 -16.73
N ASP A 17 -55.44 -23.06 -18.06
CA ASP A 17 -56.07 -23.77 -19.18
C ASP A 17 -55.14 -23.62 -20.41
N ILE A 18 -54.92 -24.70 -21.15
CA ILE A 18 -54.31 -24.69 -22.48
C ILE A 18 -55.44 -24.60 -23.50
N GLN A 19 -55.44 -23.56 -24.33
CA GLN A 19 -56.24 -23.52 -25.55
C GLN A 19 -55.46 -24.14 -26.70
N ASP A 20 -56.06 -25.22 -27.19
CA ASP A 20 -55.79 -25.97 -28.41
C ASP A 20 -56.06 -25.12 -29.66
N ASN A 21 -55.22 -25.25 -30.68
CA ASN A 21 -55.61 -25.10 -32.08
C ASN A 21 -54.57 -25.78 -32.98
N THR A 22 -54.90 -27.04 -33.24
CA THR A 22 -54.61 -27.85 -34.42
C THR A 22 -54.58 -27.06 -35.75
N GLU A 23 -53.62 -27.37 -36.64
CA GLU A 23 -53.85 -28.23 -37.82
C GLU A 23 -52.71 -28.19 -38.86
N ASN A 24 -52.36 -29.41 -39.31
CA ASN A 24 -52.00 -29.83 -40.68
C ASN A 24 -50.58 -29.60 -41.26
N ALA A 25 -49.81 -30.70 -41.25
CA ALA A 25 -48.89 -31.12 -42.32
C ALA A 25 -49.65 -31.82 -43.47
N PRO A 26 -49.08 -31.95 -44.68
CA PRO A 26 -48.29 -33.15 -45.07
C PRO A 26 -47.04 -32.80 -45.94
N LEU A 27 -45.89 -33.46 -45.89
CA LEU A 27 -45.44 -34.81 -46.35
C LEU A 27 -45.32 -35.03 -47.89
N VAL A 28 -44.10 -35.45 -48.30
CA VAL A 28 -43.68 -36.36 -49.41
C VAL A 28 -43.09 -35.82 -50.74
N ALA A 29 -41.76 -35.99 -50.86
CA ALA A 29 -40.91 -36.69 -51.86
C ALA A 29 -40.80 -36.37 -53.38
N ASP A 30 -39.57 -36.67 -53.85
CA ASP A 30 -39.11 -37.26 -55.14
C ASP A 30 -38.41 -36.42 -56.25
N ILE A 31 -37.06 -36.56 -56.27
CA ILE A 31 -36.14 -37.13 -57.30
C ILE A 31 -36.36 -36.84 -58.81
N ALA A 32 -35.31 -36.30 -59.47
CA ALA A 32 -34.78 -36.69 -60.81
C ALA A 32 -33.42 -35.98 -61.06
N GLN A 33 -32.26 -36.66 -61.06
CA GLN A 33 -31.51 -37.29 -62.18
C GLN A 33 -31.08 -36.37 -63.35
N ILE A 34 -29.77 -36.29 -63.64
CA ILE A 34 -29.06 -36.80 -64.86
C ILE A 34 -27.57 -36.34 -64.88
N ASP A 35 -26.75 -37.22 -65.49
CA ASP A 35 -25.30 -37.41 -65.50
C ASP A 35 -24.36 -36.35 -66.15
N THR A 36 -23.08 -36.67 -65.91
CA THR A 36 -21.75 -36.10 -66.21
C THR A 36 -21.45 -35.69 -67.67
N PRO A 37 -20.39 -34.89 -67.90
CA PRO A 37 -19.26 -35.47 -68.65
C PRO A 37 -17.87 -35.19 -68.05
N ALA A 38 -16.94 -36.09 -68.38
CA ALA A 38 -15.55 -36.17 -67.95
C ALA A 38 -14.62 -35.15 -68.63
N GLY A 39 -13.45 -34.89 -68.01
CA GLY A 39 -12.24 -34.47 -68.72
C GLY A 39 -11.42 -33.33 -68.07
N GLU A 40 -10.42 -33.71 -67.27
CA GLU A 40 -9.10 -33.07 -67.08
C GLU A 40 -8.98 -31.56 -66.76
N SER A 41 -8.51 -31.25 -65.55
CA SER A 41 -7.10 -30.87 -65.27
C SER A 41 -7.02 -29.97 -64.02
N ILE A 42 -6.06 -30.30 -63.16
CA ILE A 42 -5.84 -29.72 -61.85
C ILE A 42 -5.23 -28.32 -62.00
N SER A 43 -5.86 -27.30 -61.42
CA SER A 43 -5.17 -26.09 -60.96
C SER A 43 -5.79 -25.62 -59.65
N ALA A 44 -4.94 -25.45 -58.65
CA ALA A 44 -5.24 -25.23 -57.24
C ALA A 44 -6.26 -24.12 -56.95
N SER A 45 -7.27 -24.45 -56.15
CA SER A 45 -8.12 -23.49 -55.42
C SER A 45 -7.96 -23.74 -53.92
N GLU A 46 -7.79 -22.64 -53.19
CA GLU A 46 -7.51 -22.50 -51.75
C GLU A 46 -8.39 -23.38 -50.85
N PRO A 47 -7.88 -23.91 -49.71
CA PRO A 47 -8.69 -24.64 -48.77
C PRO A 47 -9.55 -23.66 -47.96
N SER A 48 -10.86 -23.85 -48.02
CA SER A 48 -11.85 -23.26 -47.14
C SER A 48 -11.51 -23.56 -45.66
N GLU A 49 -11.25 -22.51 -44.87
CA GLU A 49 -11.08 -22.61 -43.42
C GLU A 49 -12.41 -22.92 -42.72
N ASP A 50 -12.72 -24.20 -42.53
CA ASP A 50 -13.82 -24.66 -41.69
C ASP A 50 -13.32 -24.80 -40.24
N PRO A 51 -13.88 -24.06 -39.25
CA PRO A 51 -13.24 -23.89 -37.92
C PRO A 51 -13.49 -25.03 -36.92
N GLY A 52 -13.76 -26.25 -37.39
CA GLY A 52 -14.17 -27.39 -36.56
C GLY A 52 -13.14 -28.53 -36.43
N LEU A 53 -13.42 -29.48 -35.53
CA LEU A 53 -12.72 -30.75 -35.44
C LEU A 53 -12.96 -31.56 -36.73
N ILE A 54 -11.90 -31.93 -37.44
CA ILE A 54 -11.95 -32.69 -38.68
C ILE A 54 -11.52 -34.12 -38.40
N MET A 55 -12.31 -35.11 -38.81
CA MET A 55 -11.89 -36.51 -38.73
C MET A 55 -11.09 -36.88 -39.98
N SER A 56 -9.83 -37.24 -39.80
CA SER A 56 -8.96 -37.72 -40.87
C SER A 56 -9.44 -39.09 -41.35
N SER A 57 -9.18 -39.40 -42.63
CA SER A 57 -9.61 -40.64 -43.30
C SER A 57 -9.06 -41.93 -42.69
N ASN A 58 -8.11 -41.83 -41.76
CA ASN A 58 -7.55 -42.92 -40.96
C ASN A 58 -8.21 -43.09 -39.57
N GLY A 59 -9.24 -42.30 -39.25
CA GLY A 59 -9.96 -42.33 -37.97
C GLY A 59 -9.39 -41.42 -36.89
N ASP A 60 -8.32 -40.66 -37.19
CA ASP A 60 -7.74 -39.71 -36.24
C ASP A 60 -8.46 -38.37 -36.26
N LEU A 61 -8.70 -37.78 -35.09
CA LEU A 61 -9.35 -36.48 -34.96
C LEU A 61 -8.29 -35.37 -35.05
N ILE A 62 -8.38 -34.53 -36.07
CA ILE A 62 -7.52 -33.36 -36.29
C ILE A 62 -8.23 -32.11 -35.78
N VAL A 63 -7.58 -31.40 -34.88
CA VAL A 63 -8.06 -30.14 -34.33
C VAL A 63 -7.61 -29.00 -35.25
N GLY A 64 -8.55 -28.23 -35.81
CA GLY A 64 -8.23 -27.06 -36.63
C GLY A 64 -7.57 -25.93 -35.81
N ASP A 65 -6.76 -25.09 -36.47
CA ASP A 65 -5.91 -24.08 -35.82
C ASP A 65 -6.67 -23.05 -34.96
N ARG A 66 -7.96 -22.85 -35.21
CA ARG A 66 -8.81 -21.92 -34.44
C ARG A 66 -9.69 -22.58 -33.39
N PHE A 67 -9.72 -23.90 -33.31
CA PHE A 67 -10.60 -24.64 -32.40
C PHE A 67 -10.41 -24.21 -30.94
N TRP A 68 -9.18 -24.11 -30.46
CA TRP A 68 -8.90 -23.72 -29.07
C TRP A 68 -9.30 -22.28 -28.77
N SER A 69 -9.19 -21.36 -29.75
CA SER A 69 -9.61 -19.97 -29.54
C SER A 69 -11.12 -19.85 -29.38
N ILE A 70 -11.88 -20.60 -30.18
CA ILE A 70 -13.35 -20.60 -30.16
C ILE A 70 -13.86 -21.36 -28.92
N PHE A 71 -13.23 -22.49 -28.59
CA PHE A 71 -13.59 -23.26 -27.41
C PHE A 71 -13.36 -22.47 -26.12
N CYS A 72 -12.23 -21.76 -26.00
CA CYS A 72 -11.96 -20.94 -24.82
C CYS A 72 -12.95 -19.76 -24.70
N ASP A 73 -13.24 -19.05 -25.80
CA ASP A 73 -14.20 -17.93 -25.79
C ASP A 73 -15.61 -18.39 -25.39
N GLU A 74 -16.06 -19.54 -25.88
CA GLU A 74 -17.39 -20.06 -25.58
C GLU A 74 -17.49 -20.59 -24.13
N VAL A 75 -16.43 -21.22 -23.63
CA VAL A 75 -16.35 -21.63 -22.22
C VAL A 75 -16.37 -20.42 -21.29
N GLU A 76 -15.68 -19.34 -21.65
CA GLU A 76 -15.64 -18.10 -20.87
C GLU A 76 -17.02 -17.44 -20.80
N ARG A 77 -17.77 -17.39 -21.91
CA ARG A 77 -19.15 -16.89 -21.94
C ARG A 77 -20.12 -17.73 -21.12
N ILE A 78 -19.94 -19.06 -21.09
CA ILE A 78 -20.75 -19.95 -20.24
C ILE A 78 -20.45 -19.66 -18.76
N PHE A 79 -19.18 -19.46 -18.40
CA PHE A 79 -18.81 -19.11 -17.03
C PHE A 79 -19.33 -17.72 -16.61
N GLU A 80 -19.35 -16.75 -17.52
CA GLU A 80 -19.95 -15.43 -17.29
C GLU A 80 -21.47 -15.52 -17.09
N SER A 81 -22.16 -16.34 -17.89
CA SER A 81 -23.61 -16.56 -17.78
C SER A 81 -24.02 -17.24 -16.47
N VAL A 82 -23.17 -18.10 -15.90
CA VAL A 82 -23.46 -18.84 -14.65
C VAL A 82 -23.20 -17.98 -13.40
N ARG A 83 -22.34 -16.96 -13.47
CA ARG A 83 -21.93 -16.14 -12.32
C ARG A 83 -22.87 -14.97 -11.97
N GLY A 84 -23.85 -14.64 -12.81
CA GLY A 84 -24.72 -13.47 -12.60
C GLY A 84 -23.95 -12.14 -12.69
N PRO A 85 -24.62 -10.98 -12.48
CA PRO A 85 -23.92 -9.69 -12.51
C PRO A 85 -22.84 -9.65 -11.42
N VAL A 86 -21.60 -9.47 -11.89
CA VAL A 86 -20.37 -9.54 -11.12
C VAL A 86 -20.39 -8.45 -10.01
N PRO A 87 -20.29 -8.81 -8.71
CA PRO A 87 -19.92 -7.86 -7.68
C PRO A 87 -18.62 -7.20 -8.08
N SER A 88 -18.53 -5.90 -7.89
CA SER A 88 -17.35 -5.14 -8.32
C SER A 88 -16.05 -5.75 -7.76
N GLU A 89 -14.96 -5.74 -8.53
CA GLU A 89 -13.71 -6.44 -8.16
C GLU A 89 -13.15 -6.04 -6.78
N TRP A 90 -13.54 -4.87 -6.24
CA TRP A 90 -13.20 -4.48 -4.88
C TRP A 90 -14.04 -5.23 -3.85
N GLU A 91 -15.34 -5.47 -4.09
CA GLU A 91 -16.17 -6.35 -3.26
C GLU A 91 -15.63 -7.77 -3.33
N ALA A 92 -15.23 -8.26 -4.51
CA ALA A 92 -14.64 -9.59 -4.65
C ALA A 92 -13.30 -9.73 -3.90
N ASN A 93 -12.43 -8.73 -3.94
CA ASN A 93 -11.17 -8.72 -3.18
C ASN A 93 -11.37 -8.47 -1.68
N LEU A 94 -12.41 -7.71 -1.31
CA LEU A 94 -12.82 -7.52 0.08
C LEU A 94 -13.39 -8.82 0.64
N HIS A 95 -14.26 -9.51 -0.09
CA HIS A 95 -14.77 -10.83 0.24
C HIS A 95 -13.66 -11.89 0.25
N ALA A 96 -12.69 -11.87 -0.68
CA ALA A 96 -11.55 -12.78 -0.63
C ALA A 96 -10.64 -12.55 0.60
N ASN A 97 -10.54 -11.32 1.11
CA ASN A 97 -9.81 -11.01 2.35
C ASN A 97 -10.64 -11.21 3.62
N LEU A 98 -11.97 -11.10 3.55
CA LEU A 98 -12.91 -11.31 4.67
C LEU A 98 -13.30 -12.79 4.85
N ASP A 99 -13.39 -13.55 3.76
CA ASP A 99 -13.70 -14.99 3.72
C ASP A 99 -12.44 -15.86 3.86
N ALA A 100 -11.25 -15.23 3.94
CA ALA A 100 -10.03 -15.93 4.33
C ALA A 100 -10.20 -16.45 5.77
N PRO A 101 -9.97 -17.74 6.04
CA PRO A 101 -10.20 -18.31 7.36
C PRO A 101 -9.21 -17.72 8.37
N SER A 102 -9.60 -16.67 9.12
CA SER A 102 -8.91 -16.08 10.29
C SER A 102 -7.38 -16.18 10.33
N HIS A 103 -6.71 -16.08 9.19
CA HIS A 103 -5.26 -16.22 9.08
C HIS A 103 -4.68 -14.82 8.98
N GLU A 104 -3.77 -14.50 9.88
CA GLU A 104 -2.99 -13.27 9.86
C GLU A 104 -2.50 -12.99 8.43
N PRO A 105 -2.61 -11.74 7.92
CA PRO A 105 -2.11 -11.38 6.61
C PRO A 105 -0.67 -11.87 6.47
N SER A 106 -0.38 -12.63 5.41
CA SER A 106 0.99 -13.11 5.19
C SER A 106 1.96 -11.91 5.20
N HIS A 107 3.06 -12.00 5.95
CA HIS A 107 4.03 -10.90 6.09
C HIS A 107 4.53 -10.33 4.74
N ILE A 108 4.46 -11.13 3.67
CA ILE A 108 4.83 -10.76 2.29
C ILE A 108 3.95 -9.63 1.74
N SER A 109 2.68 -9.53 2.17
CA SER A 109 1.73 -8.51 1.69
C SER A 109 2.25 -7.09 1.94
N TYR A 110 2.80 -6.82 3.13
CA TYR A 110 3.34 -5.52 3.54
C TYR A 110 4.56 -5.05 2.72
N TYR A 111 5.19 -5.93 1.94
CA TYR A 111 6.39 -5.59 1.16
C TYR A 111 6.15 -5.58 -0.34
N ARG A 112 4.95 -5.91 -0.82
CA ARG A 112 4.64 -6.08 -2.25
C ARG A 112 4.93 -4.82 -3.06
N PHE A 113 4.67 -3.64 -2.47
CA PHE A 113 4.96 -2.34 -3.09
C PHE A 113 6.45 -2.06 -3.31
N LEU A 114 7.36 -2.74 -2.58
CA LEU A 114 8.80 -2.59 -2.78
C LEU A 114 9.28 -3.31 -4.06
N LEU A 115 8.56 -4.34 -4.50
CA LEU A 115 8.98 -5.23 -5.59
C LEU A 115 8.24 -4.97 -6.91
N ARG A 116 7.36 -3.96 -6.98
CA ARG A 116 6.50 -3.65 -8.13
C ARG A 116 5.67 -4.84 -8.64
N GLN A 117 5.15 -5.64 -7.72
CA GLN A 117 4.41 -6.87 -8.07
C GLN A 117 2.88 -6.72 -7.94
N SER A 118 2.32 -5.52 -7.80
CA SER A 118 0.87 -5.39 -7.60
C SER A 118 0.06 -5.71 -8.87
N ASP A 119 -0.41 -6.95 -8.99
CA ASP A 119 -1.37 -7.41 -10.02
C ASP A 119 -2.80 -6.85 -9.89
N ALA A 120 -3.09 -6.00 -8.91
CA ALA A 120 -4.42 -5.44 -8.75
C ALA A 120 -4.40 -3.97 -9.14
N ALA A 121 -4.70 -3.70 -10.42
CA ALA A 121 -5.29 -2.44 -10.85
C ALA A 121 -6.72 -2.30 -10.29
N ALA A 122 -6.91 -2.51 -8.99
CA ALA A 122 -8.04 -1.89 -8.30
C ALA A 122 -7.98 -0.43 -8.70
N LYS A 123 -9.06 0.11 -9.28
CA LYS A 123 -9.06 1.46 -9.85
C LYS A 123 -8.50 2.41 -8.80
N TYR A 124 -7.23 2.78 -8.96
CA TYR A 124 -6.41 3.51 -7.99
C TYR A 124 -7.12 4.81 -7.57
N ASP A 125 -7.90 5.37 -8.50
CA ASP A 125 -8.77 6.51 -8.30
C ASP A 125 -9.83 6.32 -7.19
N LEU A 126 -10.36 5.10 -7.00
CA LEU A 126 -11.38 4.77 -5.99
C LEU A 126 -10.82 4.68 -4.57
N LEU A 127 -9.50 4.63 -4.39
CA LEU A 127 -8.89 4.58 -3.06
C LEU A 127 -8.85 5.96 -2.40
N HIS A 128 -8.89 7.03 -3.19
CA HIS A 128 -8.75 8.39 -2.69
C HIS A 128 -9.93 8.80 -1.80
N PRO A 129 -9.67 9.51 -0.68
CA PRO A 129 -10.75 10.12 0.08
C PRO A 129 -11.48 11.17 -0.76
N SER A 130 -12.77 11.39 -0.52
CA SER A 130 -13.44 12.56 -1.09
C SER A 130 -12.89 13.87 -0.48
N PRO A 131 -13.04 15.03 -1.13
CA PRO A 131 -12.50 16.28 -0.58
C PRO A 131 -12.96 16.63 0.86
N PRO A 132 -14.24 16.44 1.24
CA PRO A 132 -14.67 16.64 2.63
C PRO A 132 -14.01 15.65 3.60
N GLN A 133 -13.90 14.38 3.21
CA GLN A 133 -13.23 13.36 4.00
C GLN A 133 -11.75 13.68 4.19
N LEU A 134 -11.06 14.14 3.15
CA LEU A 134 -9.65 14.52 3.26
C LEU A 134 -9.44 15.68 4.24
N LEU A 135 -10.33 16.68 4.24
CA LEU A 135 -10.25 17.79 5.19
C LEU A 135 -10.44 17.32 6.63
N PHE A 136 -11.40 16.42 6.86
CA PHE A 136 -11.60 15.78 8.17
C PHE A 136 -10.35 15.00 8.60
N LEU A 137 -9.87 14.11 7.73
CA LEU A 137 -8.69 13.28 7.99
C LEU A 137 -7.45 14.11 8.31
N TRP A 138 -7.25 15.21 7.57
CA TRP A 138 -6.15 16.14 7.78
C TRP A 138 -6.27 16.89 9.10
N GLN A 139 -7.45 17.38 9.45
CA GLN A 139 -7.65 18.09 10.71
C GLN A 139 -7.39 17.17 11.90
N THR A 140 -7.95 15.96 11.87
CA THR A 140 -7.67 14.95 12.91
C THR A 140 -6.19 14.57 12.98
N PHE A 141 -5.49 14.49 11.84
CA PHE A 141 -4.03 14.26 11.85
C PHE A 141 -3.29 15.39 12.57
N VAL A 142 -3.63 16.65 12.27
CA VAL A 142 -3.01 17.83 12.89
C VAL A 142 -3.24 17.84 14.39
N ASP A 143 -4.44 17.48 14.84
CA ASP A 143 -4.80 17.55 16.26
C ASP A 143 -4.22 16.38 17.08
N GLU A 144 -4.27 15.16 16.54
CA GLU A 144 -3.98 13.93 17.31
C GLU A 144 -2.60 13.32 17.02
N ILE A 145 -2.01 13.56 15.85
CA ILE A 145 -0.83 12.83 15.36
C ILE A 145 0.39 13.74 15.19
N ASP A 146 0.22 14.89 14.53
CA ASP A 146 1.30 15.82 14.21
C ASP A 146 2.15 16.26 15.42
N PRO A 147 1.60 16.51 16.64
CA PRO A 147 2.41 16.87 17.80
C PRO A 147 3.44 15.80 18.19
N PHE A 148 3.18 14.54 17.85
CA PHE A 148 4.09 13.41 18.09
C PHE A 148 4.95 13.10 16.86
N ILE A 149 4.37 13.17 15.66
CA ILE A 149 5.02 12.86 14.38
C ILE A 149 5.22 14.16 13.59
N LYS A 150 5.93 15.13 14.19
CA LYS A 150 6.13 16.49 13.67
C LYS A 150 7.15 16.55 12.53
N LEU A 151 6.86 15.86 11.42
CA LEU A 151 7.69 15.83 10.21
C LEU A 151 7.12 16.67 9.06
N LEU A 152 5.89 17.16 9.20
CA LEU A 152 5.23 18.01 8.21
C LEU A 152 5.24 19.47 8.66
N HIS A 153 5.13 20.35 7.67
CA HIS A 153 4.85 21.76 7.90
C HIS A 153 3.36 22.01 7.69
N VAL A 154 2.61 22.13 8.79
CA VAL A 154 1.14 22.14 8.79
C VAL A 154 0.55 23.21 7.86
N PRO A 155 1.02 24.48 7.85
CA PRO A 155 0.50 25.51 6.94
C PRO A 155 0.69 25.17 5.46
N SER A 156 1.84 24.60 5.08
CA SER A 156 2.11 24.26 3.68
C SER A 156 1.25 23.08 3.21
N MET A 157 1.11 22.04 4.04
CA MET A 157 0.27 20.89 3.71
C MET A 157 -1.22 21.28 3.69
N THR A 158 -1.67 22.11 4.63
CA THR A 158 -3.05 22.64 4.65
C THR A 158 -3.37 23.40 3.36
N ARG A 159 -2.44 24.25 2.89
CA ARG A 159 -2.61 24.97 1.62
C ARG A 159 -2.69 24.00 0.45
N LEU A 160 -1.80 23.02 0.39
CA LEU A 160 -1.78 22.01 -0.67
C LEU A 160 -3.09 21.23 -0.75
N ILE A 161 -3.61 20.76 0.39
CA ILE A 161 -4.89 20.01 0.45
C ILE A 161 -6.06 20.87 -0.04
N ARG A 162 -6.10 22.15 0.34
CA ARG A 162 -7.14 23.09 -0.10
C ARG A 162 -7.07 23.41 -1.59
N GLU A 163 -5.86 23.51 -2.15
CA GLU A 163 -5.63 23.83 -3.56
C GLU A 163 -5.94 22.63 -4.48
N MET A 164 -5.64 21.41 -4.03
CA MET A 164 -5.87 20.19 -4.81
C MET A 164 -7.35 19.96 -5.17
N ARG A 165 -8.28 20.30 -4.26
CA ARG A 165 -9.74 20.14 -4.46
C ARG A 165 -10.16 18.74 -4.96
N GLY A 166 -9.48 17.68 -4.52
CA GLY A 166 -9.74 16.29 -4.94
C GLY A 166 -9.11 15.88 -6.27
N HIS A 167 -8.32 16.73 -6.92
CA HIS A 167 -7.57 16.37 -8.13
C HIS A 167 -6.22 15.75 -7.76
N TYR A 168 -6.21 14.52 -7.25
CA TYR A 168 -4.99 13.83 -6.78
C TYR A 168 -3.94 13.64 -7.89
N SER A 169 -4.37 13.48 -9.14
CA SER A 169 -3.47 13.42 -10.30
C SER A 169 -2.66 14.69 -10.56
N SER A 170 -3.06 15.84 -9.97
CA SER A 170 -2.36 17.11 -10.12
C SER A 170 -1.13 17.24 -9.21
N VAL A 171 -1.00 16.39 -8.18
CA VAL A 171 0.14 16.41 -7.28
C VAL A 171 1.17 15.35 -7.65
N GLY A 172 2.42 15.57 -7.21
CA GLY A 172 3.48 14.58 -7.37
C GLY A 172 3.14 13.28 -6.63
N SER A 173 3.61 12.15 -7.16
CA SER A 173 3.34 10.82 -6.60
C SER A 173 3.78 10.67 -5.13
N GLY A 174 4.84 11.34 -4.69
CA GLY A 174 5.23 11.31 -3.27
C GLY A 174 4.29 12.12 -2.38
N THR A 175 3.74 13.22 -2.87
CA THR A 175 2.69 13.97 -2.16
C THR A 175 1.39 13.18 -2.10
N GLU A 176 1.01 12.52 -3.19
CA GLU A 176 -0.13 11.61 -3.23
C GLU A 176 0.04 10.48 -2.19
N ALA A 177 1.24 9.89 -2.13
CA ALA A 177 1.58 8.89 -1.11
C ALA A 177 1.49 9.44 0.32
N LEU A 178 1.91 10.69 0.52
CA LEU A 178 1.80 11.34 1.81
C LEU A 178 0.35 11.55 2.23
N VAL A 179 -0.54 11.91 1.30
CA VAL A 179 -1.97 12.06 1.57
C VAL A 179 -2.59 10.72 1.99
N PHE A 180 -2.26 9.63 1.29
CA PHE A 180 -2.70 8.30 1.69
C PHE A 180 -2.14 7.88 3.05
N ALA A 181 -0.85 8.09 3.30
CA ALA A 181 -0.22 7.74 4.57
C ALA A 181 -0.84 8.51 5.76
N VAL A 182 -1.14 9.79 5.59
CA VAL A 182 -1.88 10.61 6.55
C VAL A 182 -3.28 10.05 6.78
N SER A 183 -3.99 9.71 5.71
CA SER A 183 -5.35 9.14 5.78
C SER A 183 -5.35 7.82 6.56
N PHE A 184 -4.40 6.93 6.25
CA PHE A 184 -4.22 5.65 6.95
C PHE A 184 -3.88 5.84 8.44
N ALA A 185 -2.97 6.77 8.76
CA ALA A 185 -2.61 7.10 10.14
C ALA A 185 -3.82 7.60 10.93
N THR A 186 -4.61 8.50 10.35
CA THR A 186 -5.82 9.03 10.99
C THR A 186 -6.88 7.94 11.19
N ILE A 187 -7.21 7.16 10.16
CA ILE A 187 -8.19 6.08 10.29
C ILE A 187 -7.78 5.08 11.38
N SER A 188 -6.49 4.78 11.52
CA SER A 188 -5.99 3.83 12.53
C SER A 188 -6.33 4.24 13.97
N ILE A 189 -6.44 5.56 14.26
CA ILE A 189 -6.78 6.07 15.58
C ILE A 189 -8.28 6.36 15.80
N LEU A 190 -9.08 6.44 14.73
CA LEU A 190 -10.52 6.71 14.86
C LEU A 190 -11.25 5.59 15.59
N SER A 191 -12.36 5.94 16.23
CA SER A 191 -13.31 4.95 16.74
C SER A 191 -14.14 4.35 15.60
N GLU A 192 -14.72 3.17 15.85
CA GLU A 192 -15.64 2.54 14.89
C GLU A 192 -16.89 3.41 14.63
N GLU A 193 -17.32 4.17 15.64
CA GLU A 193 -18.43 5.11 15.52
C GLU A 193 -18.08 6.27 14.60
N ASP A 194 -16.93 6.91 14.80
CA ASP A 194 -16.47 8.03 13.95
C ASP A 194 -16.23 7.59 12.51
N ALA A 195 -15.69 6.38 12.29
CA ALA A 195 -15.51 5.79 10.97
C ALA A 195 -16.85 5.66 10.25
N ARG A 196 -17.85 5.04 10.90
CA ARG A 196 -19.19 4.89 10.31
C ARG A 196 -19.89 6.23 10.07
N LEU A 197 -19.79 7.17 11.01
CA LEU A 197 -20.44 8.48 10.90
C LEU A 197 -19.87 9.33 9.76
N ASN A 198 -18.53 9.34 9.59
CA ASN A 198 -17.88 10.22 8.62
C ASN A 198 -17.67 9.58 7.24
N PHE A 199 -17.68 8.24 7.14
CA PHE A 199 -17.38 7.50 5.91
C PHE A 199 -18.47 6.54 5.45
N GLY A 200 -19.45 6.21 6.31
CA GLY A 200 -20.54 5.30 5.96
C GLY A 200 -20.12 3.83 5.79
N THR A 201 -18.91 3.46 6.21
CA THR A 201 -18.38 2.09 6.18
C THR A 201 -17.63 1.78 7.48
N SER A 202 -17.23 0.52 7.68
CA SER A 202 -16.49 0.07 8.86
C SER A 202 -15.04 0.59 8.86
N LYS A 203 -14.44 0.65 10.05
CA LYS A 203 -13.04 1.03 10.19
C LYS A 203 -12.12 0.05 9.47
N GLU A 204 -12.41 -1.25 9.55
CA GLU A 204 -11.59 -2.29 8.93
C GLU A 204 -11.47 -2.09 7.43
N GLU A 205 -12.58 -1.79 6.74
CA GLU A 205 -12.57 -1.52 5.30
C GLU A 205 -11.74 -0.28 4.96
N LEU A 206 -11.83 0.78 5.77
CA LEU A 206 -11.05 2.01 5.59
C LEU A 206 -9.55 1.79 5.82
N VAL A 207 -9.20 1.00 6.85
CA VAL A 207 -7.80 0.63 7.15
C VAL A 207 -7.20 -0.07 5.94
N VAL A 208 -7.87 -1.11 5.42
CA VAL A 208 -7.41 -1.85 4.24
C VAL A 208 -7.31 -0.93 3.02
N ARG A 209 -8.32 -0.09 2.77
CA ARG A 209 -8.35 0.85 1.65
C ARG A 209 -7.17 1.82 1.66
N TYR A 210 -6.95 2.55 2.76
CA TYR A 210 -5.91 3.58 2.80
C TYR A 210 -4.52 3.01 3.00
N GLN A 211 -4.40 1.83 3.62
CA GLN A 211 -3.14 1.07 3.61
C GLN A 211 -2.74 0.71 2.18
N LEU A 212 -3.65 0.09 1.42
CA LEU A 212 -3.41 -0.26 0.02
C LEU A 212 -3.09 0.97 -0.83
N GLY A 213 -3.84 2.06 -0.65
CA GLY A 213 -3.57 3.33 -1.33
C GLY A 213 -2.17 3.89 -1.02
N THR A 214 -1.72 3.78 0.23
CA THR A 214 -0.37 4.20 0.64
C THR A 214 0.70 3.35 -0.04
N GLU A 215 0.51 2.03 -0.06
CA GLU A 215 1.45 1.08 -0.68
C GLU A 215 1.56 1.33 -2.20
N GLN A 216 0.43 1.42 -2.90
CA GLN A 216 0.41 1.66 -4.35
C GLN A 216 1.00 3.02 -4.75
N SER A 217 0.74 4.06 -3.96
CA SER A 217 1.28 5.40 -4.23
C SER A 217 2.79 5.49 -3.93
N LEU A 218 3.29 4.79 -2.89
CA LEU A 218 4.72 4.65 -2.64
C LEU A 218 5.44 3.87 -3.76
N GLU A 219 4.79 2.84 -4.31
CA GLU A 219 5.27 2.13 -5.49
C GLU A 219 5.36 3.06 -6.70
N LYS A 220 4.30 3.81 -6.99
CA LYS A 220 4.23 4.81 -8.08
C LYS A 220 5.30 5.89 -7.92
N ALA A 221 5.58 6.31 -6.68
CA ALA A 221 6.66 7.24 -6.35
C ALA A 221 8.06 6.63 -6.47
N GLY A 222 8.17 5.33 -6.77
CA GLY A 222 9.44 4.62 -6.93
C GLY A 222 10.29 4.69 -5.67
N ILE A 223 9.69 4.43 -4.50
CA ILE A 223 10.28 4.68 -3.17
C ILE A 223 11.76 4.27 -3.01
N LEU A 224 12.19 3.13 -3.58
CA LEU A 224 13.58 2.67 -3.50
C LEU A 224 14.58 3.58 -4.25
N LYS A 225 14.12 4.26 -5.30
CA LYS A 225 14.93 5.13 -6.19
C LYS A 225 14.59 6.61 -6.07
N THR A 226 13.56 6.96 -5.30
CA THR A 226 13.04 8.32 -5.22
C THR A 226 14.07 9.32 -4.70
N SER A 227 13.96 10.57 -5.13
CA SER A 227 14.59 11.75 -4.52
C SER A 227 13.57 12.69 -3.89
N ASP A 228 12.29 12.32 -3.88
CA ASP A 228 11.20 13.12 -3.35
C ASP A 228 11.11 12.98 -1.83
N LEU A 229 11.28 14.09 -1.13
CA LEU A 229 11.17 14.14 0.33
C LEU A 229 9.78 13.72 0.81
N ALA A 230 8.72 14.06 0.06
CA ALA A 230 7.34 13.72 0.42
C ALA A 230 7.10 12.21 0.43
N ALA A 231 7.71 11.47 -0.50
CA ALA A 231 7.63 10.01 -0.51
C ALA A 231 8.33 9.38 0.71
N VAL A 232 9.45 9.95 1.17
CA VAL A 232 10.15 9.49 2.38
C VAL A 232 9.37 9.84 3.65
N GLN A 233 8.76 11.04 3.68
CA GLN A 233 7.83 11.43 4.74
C GLN A 233 6.63 10.47 4.81
N ALA A 234 6.04 10.13 3.66
CA ALA A 234 4.94 9.17 3.55
C ALA A 234 5.32 7.79 4.11
N LEU A 235 6.47 7.25 3.71
CA LEU A 235 6.97 5.97 4.24
C LEU A 235 7.21 6.04 5.76
N THR A 236 7.69 7.17 6.27
CA THR A 236 7.92 7.37 7.72
C THR A 236 6.61 7.41 8.50
N VAL A 237 5.57 8.06 7.97
CA VAL A 237 4.23 8.05 8.57
C VAL A 237 3.63 6.65 8.53
N TYR A 238 3.71 5.97 7.38
CA TYR A 238 3.23 4.60 7.20
C TYR A 238 3.85 3.64 8.24
N ILE A 239 5.17 3.61 8.38
CA ILE A 239 5.85 2.75 9.35
C ILE A 239 5.45 3.09 10.79
N ASN A 240 5.29 4.37 11.13
CA ASN A 240 4.79 4.77 12.46
C ASN A 240 3.41 4.19 12.74
N THR A 241 2.52 4.19 11.74
CA THR A 241 1.18 3.63 11.84
C THR A 241 1.24 2.12 12.04
N LEU A 242 2.05 1.37 11.27
CA LEU A 242 2.25 -0.07 11.47
C LEU A 242 2.73 -0.38 12.91
N LEU A 243 3.69 0.41 13.43
CA LEU A 243 4.17 0.25 14.80
C LEU A 243 3.09 0.52 15.86
N SER A 244 2.15 1.45 15.58
CA SER A 244 0.99 1.71 16.43
C SER A 244 -0.04 0.59 16.36
N ASN A 245 -0.21 -0.02 15.20
CA ASN A 245 -1.07 -1.19 14.98
C ASN A 245 -0.44 -2.51 15.45
N LYS A 246 0.75 -2.45 16.07
CA LYS A 246 1.51 -3.59 16.60
C LYS A 246 2.08 -4.54 15.53
N GLU A 247 2.15 -4.09 14.28
CA GLU A 247 2.73 -4.81 13.14
C GLU A 247 4.26 -4.63 13.10
N ARG A 248 4.93 -5.14 14.14
CA ARG A 248 6.34 -4.81 14.42
C ARG A 248 7.32 -5.44 13.42
N ASP A 249 7.05 -6.66 12.95
CA ASP A 249 7.94 -7.35 12.03
C ASP A 249 8.04 -6.67 10.65
N PRO A 250 6.91 -6.36 9.97
CA PRO A 250 6.96 -5.59 8.72
C PRO A 250 7.55 -4.20 8.93
N ALA A 251 7.16 -3.51 10.01
CA ALA A 251 7.72 -2.21 10.32
C ALA A 251 9.25 -2.26 10.49
N TRP A 252 9.80 -3.23 11.21
CA TRP A 252 11.24 -3.33 11.45
C TRP A 252 12.06 -3.50 10.16
N ALA A 253 11.60 -4.32 9.22
CA ALA A 253 12.27 -4.47 7.93
C ALA A 253 12.19 -3.16 7.11
N LEU A 254 11.01 -2.51 7.11
CA LEU A 254 10.81 -1.23 6.42
C LEU A 254 11.65 -0.10 7.01
N VAL A 255 11.92 -0.09 8.32
CA VAL A 255 12.87 0.85 8.94
C VAL A 255 14.25 0.71 8.32
N GLY A 256 14.75 -0.53 8.15
CA GLY A 256 16.04 -0.76 7.50
C GLY A 256 16.09 -0.24 6.06
N VAL A 257 14.97 -0.30 5.32
CA VAL A 257 14.85 0.29 3.98
C VAL A 257 14.82 1.81 4.05
N LEU A 258 14.01 2.38 4.94
CA LEU A 258 13.86 3.82 5.16
C LEU A 258 15.21 4.48 5.51
N ILE A 259 15.98 3.88 6.41
CA ILE A 259 17.31 4.38 6.79
C ILE A 259 18.24 4.41 5.58
N ARG A 260 18.29 3.35 4.76
CA ARG A 260 19.14 3.32 3.54
C ARG A 260 18.72 4.38 2.53
N ILE A 261 17.43 4.61 2.35
CA ILE A 261 16.90 5.68 1.49
C ILE A 261 17.33 7.04 2.04
N ALA A 262 17.16 7.29 3.34
CA ALA A 262 17.53 8.55 3.98
C ALA A 262 19.04 8.83 3.93
N VAL A 263 19.86 7.78 4.08
CA VAL A 263 21.31 7.88 3.92
C VAL A 263 21.70 8.21 2.48
N ARG A 264 21.12 7.52 1.49
CA ARG A 264 21.33 7.82 0.07
C ARG A 264 20.99 9.28 -0.27
N LEU A 265 19.93 9.81 0.32
CA LEU A 265 19.47 11.19 0.12
C LEU A 265 20.16 12.23 1.03
N GLN A 266 21.17 11.80 1.80
CA GLN A 266 21.93 12.65 2.72
C GLN A 266 21.05 13.38 3.76
N ILE A 267 19.91 12.79 4.15
CA ILE A 267 18.99 13.39 5.14
C ILE A 267 19.58 13.35 6.56
N HIS A 268 20.45 12.37 6.81
CA HIS A 268 21.25 12.23 8.04
C HIS A 268 22.36 13.28 8.20
N LYS A 269 22.64 14.05 7.15
CA LYS A 269 23.66 15.10 7.19
C LYS A 269 23.04 16.46 7.54
N ASP A 270 23.75 17.28 8.31
CA ASP A 270 23.37 18.66 8.50
C ASP A 270 23.43 19.36 7.15
N GLY A 271 22.27 19.78 6.68
CA GLY A 271 22.17 20.29 5.32
C GLY A 271 22.86 21.65 5.12
N SER A 272 23.44 22.25 6.18
CA SER A 272 24.08 23.58 6.13
C SER A 272 25.28 23.66 5.17
N HIS A 273 25.80 22.52 4.73
CA HIS A 273 26.86 22.42 3.73
C HIS A 273 26.35 22.38 2.28
N PHE A 274 25.04 22.28 2.07
CA PHE A 274 24.41 22.24 0.73
C PHE A 274 23.83 23.61 0.38
N PRO A 275 24.50 24.40 -0.48
CA PRO A 275 24.06 25.76 -0.82
C PRO A 275 22.72 25.82 -1.54
N GLU A 276 22.27 24.72 -2.14
CA GLU A 276 20.98 24.62 -2.84
C GLU A 276 19.78 24.47 -1.90
N LEU A 277 19.98 24.13 -0.62
CA LEU A 277 18.89 23.91 0.32
C LEU A 277 18.48 25.22 0.99
N THR A 278 17.18 25.53 0.96
CA THR A 278 16.64 26.66 1.71
C THR A 278 16.61 26.35 3.20
N ALA A 279 16.53 27.38 4.04
CA ALA A 279 16.40 27.19 5.49
C ALA A 279 15.15 26.35 5.87
N PHE A 280 14.09 26.44 5.06
CA PHE A 280 12.91 25.58 5.16
C PHE A 280 13.22 24.11 4.87
N ASP A 281 13.92 23.82 3.76
CA ASP A 281 14.29 22.45 3.39
C ASP A 281 15.20 21.80 4.44
N LEU A 282 16.11 22.59 5.02
CA LEU A 282 16.97 22.16 6.12
C LEU A 282 16.16 21.74 7.35
N GLU A 283 15.19 22.56 7.75
CA GLU A 283 14.32 22.26 8.89
C GLU A 283 13.48 21.01 8.62
N MET A 284 12.87 20.88 7.44
CA MET A 284 12.08 19.70 7.08
C MET A 284 12.92 18.41 7.06
N ARG A 285 14.18 18.48 6.58
CA ARG A 285 15.12 17.35 6.61
C ARG A 285 15.51 16.97 8.03
N ARG A 286 15.79 17.94 8.91
CA ARG A 286 16.10 17.68 10.33
C ARG A 286 14.93 17.00 11.04
N ARG A 287 13.71 17.53 10.86
CA ARG A 287 12.48 16.95 11.42
C ARG A 287 12.30 15.50 10.96
N LEU A 288 12.47 15.25 9.66
CA LEU A 288 12.35 13.90 9.09
C LEU A 288 13.41 12.96 9.65
N TRP A 289 14.69 13.35 9.65
CA TRP A 289 15.78 12.51 10.18
C TRP A 289 15.52 12.08 11.62
N TRP A 290 15.18 13.02 12.49
CA TRP A 290 14.94 12.72 13.90
C TRP A 290 13.69 11.87 14.12
N GLN A 291 12.67 11.97 13.24
CA GLN A 291 11.58 11.01 13.26
C GLN A 291 12.00 9.61 12.83
N ILE A 292 12.90 9.47 11.85
CA ILE A 292 13.49 8.17 11.49
C ILE A 292 14.23 7.55 12.70
N CYS A 293 15.00 8.35 13.45
CA CYS A 293 15.65 7.90 14.69
C CYS A 293 14.64 7.40 15.74
N LEU A 294 13.50 8.08 15.90
CA LEU A 294 12.44 7.67 16.83
C LEU A 294 11.77 6.37 16.38
N VAL A 295 11.57 6.19 15.07
CA VAL A 295 10.98 4.97 14.51
C VAL A 295 11.92 3.77 14.66
N ASP A 296 13.22 3.94 14.39
CA ASP A 296 14.23 2.88 14.58
C ASP A 296 14.26 2.37 16.02
N SER A 297 14.25 3.30 16.97
CA SER A 297 14.13 3.00 18.40
C SER A 297 12.90 2.17 18.75
N ARG A 298 11.74 2.60 18.26
CA ARG A 298 10.45 1.97 18.55
C ARG A 298 10.34 0.58 17.92
N ALA A 299 10.88 0.38 16.72
CA ALA A 299 10.90 -0.91 16.04
C ALA A 299 11.91 -1.87 16.68
N GLY A 300 13.06 -1.37 17.12
CA GLY A 300 14.13 -2.15 17.76
C GLY A 300 13.77 -2.65 19.16
N ALA A 301 12.95 -1.92 19.92
CA ALA A 301 12.63 -2.23 21.32
C ALA A 301 12.04 -3.63 21.58
N ALA A 302 11.51 -4.32 20.55
CA ALA A 302 10.96 -5.67 20.66
C ALA A 302 11.93 -6.79 20.27
N LYS A 303 13.08 -6.47 19.67
CA LYS A 303 14.07 -7.44 19.18
C LYS A 303 15.36 -7.30 19.99
N VAL A 304 16.09 -8.40 20.15
CA VAL A 304 17.42 -8.41 20.80
C VAL A 304 18.45 -7.58 20.02
N SER A 305 18.12 -7.17 18.80
CA SER A 305 18.99 -6.39 17.91
C SER A 305 19.04 -4.92 18.32
N LYS A 306 20.27 -4.41 18.41
CA LYS A 306 20.62 -3.02 18.70
C LYS A 306 20.02 -2.11 17.62
N PHE A 307 19.70 -0.87 18.01
CA PHE A 307 19.39 0.25 17.12
C PHE A 307 20.24 0.20 15.85
N LEU A 308 19.62 0.42 14.70
CA LEU A 308 20.35 0.48 13.44
C LEU A 308 21.14 1.79 13.32
N ILE A 309 20.68 2.86 13.97
CA ILE A 309 21.31 4.17 13.96
C ILE A 309 22.19 4.36 15.20
N THR A 310 23.47 4.63 14.97
CA THR A 310 24.44 4.99 16.00
C THR A 310 24.85 6.46 15.89
N GLU A 311 25.42 7.00 16.96
CA GLU A 311 25.80 8.42 17.05
C GLU A 311 26.79 8.87 15.96
N ASP A 312 27.68 7.97 15.51
CA ASP A 312 28.67 8.23 14.47
C ASP A 312 28.11 8.25 13.04
N MET A 313 26.87 7.81 12.84
CA MET A 313 26.26 7.72 11.51
C MET A 313 25.75 9.06 10.97
N PHE A 314 25.57 10.08 11.81
CA PHE A 314 24.88 11.32 11.41
C PHE A 314 25.42 12.56 12.12
N ASP A 315 25.26 13.72 11.49
CA ASP A 315 25.62 15.04 12.05
C ASP A 315 24.46 16.05 12.00
N ALA A 316 23.27 15.59 11.60
CA ALA A 316 22.05 16.39 11.58
C ALA A 316 21.75 17.03 12.95
N LYS A 317 21.61 18.35 12.96
CA LYS A 317 21.25 19.14 14.15
C LYS A 317 19.81 18.86 14.59
N LEU A 318 19.51 19.20 15.84
CA LEU A 318 18.13 19.20 16.35
C LEU A 318 17.24 20.16 15.53
N PRO A 319 15.95 19.86 15.34
CA PRO A 319 14.98 20.81 14.78
C PRO A 319 14.89 22.07 15.64
N SER A 320 14.53 23.20 15.03
CA SER A 320 14.36 24.45 15.77
C SER A 320 13.02 24.49 16.52
N ASN A 321 13.00 25.02 17.75
CA ASN A 321 11.77 25.18 18.53
C ASN A 321 11.00 26.42 18.03
N ILE A 322 10.25 26.28 16.93
CA ILE A 322 9.53 27.35 16.25
C ILE A 322 8.13 26.85 15.90
N ASP A 323 7.11 27.72 15.98
CA ASP A 323 5.77 27.41 15.48
C ASP A 323 5.76 27.32 13.97
N ASP A 324 4.98 26.41 13.41
CA ASP A 324 4.94 26.25 11.96
C ASP A 324 4.42 27.52 11.27
N ALA A 325 3.52 28.26 11.91
CA ALA A 325 3.02 29.53 11.37
C ALA A 325 4.12 30.58 11.12
N ASP A 326 5.23 30.51 11.87
CA ASP A 326 6.35 31.44 11.76
C ASP A 326 7.40 30.98 10.72
N ILE A 327 7.29 29.76 10.20
CA ILE A 327 8.20 29.21 9.21
C ILE A 327 7.71 29.58 7.80
N ASN A 328 8.43 30.46 7.13
CA ASN A 328 8.13 30.84 5.75
C ASN A 328 8.98 30.04 4.75
N PRO A 329 8.38 29.20 3.88
CA PRO A 329 9.11 28.42 2.88
C PRO A 329 9.94 29.24 1.87
N LYS A 330 9.64 30.55 1.74
CA LYS A 330 10.36 31.47 0.84
C LYS A 330 11.41 32.32 1.55
N ALA A 331 11.54 32.22 2.87
CA ALA A 331 12.51 33.01 3.62
C ALA A 331 13.92 32.41 3.51
N THR A 332 14.93 33.29 3.48
CA THR A 332 16.35 32.90 3.40
C THR A 332 16.87 32.31 4.71
N SER A 333 16.26 32.65 5.83
CA SER A 333 16.64 32.18 7.17
C SER A 333 15.39 31.83 7.99
N LEU A 334 15.56 30.91 8.94
CA LEU A 334 14.54 30.65 9.96
C LEU A 334 14.58 31.74 11.04
N PRO A 335 13.45 31.98 11.72
CA PRO A 335 13.44 32.72 12.98
C PRO A 335 14.36 32.07 14.02
N ASP A 336 14.73 32.84 15.04
CA ASP A 336 15.44 32.29 16.20
C ASP A 336 14.56 31.29 16.95
N SER A 337 15.21 30.25 17.50
CA SER A 337 14.52 29.25 18.31
C SER A 337 13.89 29.91 19.54
N CYS A 338 12.61 29.65 19.77
CA CYS A 338 11.88 30.21 20.89
C CYS A 338 12.23 29.48 22.21
N GLU A 339 12.22 30.20 23.33
CA GLU A 339 12.31 29.61 24.68
C GLU A 339 10.94 29.13 25.21
N ARG A 340 9.85 29.61 24.61
CA ARG A 340 8.47 29.23 24.95
C ARG A 340 8.06 27.90 24.32
N ARG A 341 6.90 27.38 24.75
CA ARG A 341 6.22 26.28 24.08
C ARG A 341 5.82 26.70 22.66
N THR A 342 6.04 25.79 21.71
CA THR A 342 5.67 25.88 20.29
C THR A 342 5.06 24.55 19.82
N ASP A 343 4.59 24.51 18.57
CA ASP A 343 4.14 23.28 17.90
C ASP A 343 5.20 22.16 17.92
N MET A 344 6.47 22.51 17.94
CA MET A 344 7.59 21.56 17.91
C MET A 344 7.95 21.01 19.30
N THR A 345 7.44 21.59 20.39
CA THR A 345 7.89 21.27 21.76
C THR A 345 7.74 19.80 22.15
N ILE A 346 6.58 19.16 21.88
CA ILE A 346 6.36 17.75 22.25
C ILE A 346 7.32 16.84 21.48
N SER A 347 7.44 17.06 20.17
CA SER A 347 8.39 16.33 19.31
C SER A 347 9.83 16.53 19.77
N LEU A 348 10.26 17.76 20.08
CA LEU A 348 11.61 18.04 20.55
C LEU A 348 11.97 17.34 21.86
N VAL A 349 11.06 17.29 22.83
CA VAL A 349 11.29 16.54 24.08
C VAL A 349 11.58 15.07 23.76
N ARG A 350 10.81 14.45 22.87
CA ARG A 350 11.04 13.06 22.44
C ARG A 350 12.38 12.90 21.73
N ILE A 351 12.73 13.85 20.85
CA ILE A 351 13.98 13.86 20.10
C ILE A 351 15.19 13.96 21.03
N VAL A 352 15.16 14.85 22.02
CA VAL A 352 16.26 15.01 22.99
C VAL A 352 16.44 13.74 23.85
N ILE A 353 15.34 13.12 24.29
CA ILE A 353 15.40 11.82 24.99
C ILE A 353 16.02 10.75 24.09
N GLN A 354 15.63 10.72 22.82
CA GLN A 354 16.15 9.77 21.84
C GLN A 354 17.64 9.99 21.56
N GLN A 355 18.08 11.24 21.43
CA GLN A 355 19.50 11.60 21.27
C GLN A 355 20.33 11.07 22.45
N TYR A 356 19.86 11.31 23.68
CA TYR A 356 20.52 10.79 24.87
C TYR A 356 20.57 9.25 24.90
N THR A 357 19.50 8.60 24.43
CA THR A 357 19.41 7.14 24.34
C THR A 357 20.43 6.57 23.35
N ILE A 358 20.53 7.15 22.15
CA ILE A 358 21.53 6.78 21.14
C ILE A 358 22.93 6.93 21.73
N HIS A 359 23.26 8.09 22.31
CA HIS A 359 24.56 8.36 22.92
C HIS A 359 24.92 7.34 24.02
N LYS A 360 23.98 7.02 24.91
CA LYS A 360 24.20 6.05 26.00
C LYS A 360 24.48 4.65 25.47
N ILE A 361 23.74 4.23 24.46
CA ILE A 361 23.86 2.88 23.88
C ILE A 361 25.14 2.74 23.09
N THR A 362 25.49 3.73 22.25
CA THR A 362 26.76 3.75 21.51
C THR A 362 27.94 3.68 22.48
N ASN A 363 27.95 4.48 23.55
CA ASN A 363 29.00 4.41 24.58
C ASN A 363 29.06 3.07 25.33
N HIS A 364 27.91 2.48 25.65
CA HIS A 364 27.89 1.16 26.29
C HIS A 364 28.51 0.11 25.37
N GLN A 365 28.17 0.11 24.09
CA GLN A 365 28.74 -0.82 23.11
C GLN A 365 30.26 -0.67 22.99
N HIS A 366 30.77 0.57 22.86
CA HIS A 366 32.21 0.81 22.82
C HIS A 366 32.93 0.26 24.07
N ARG A 367 32.36 0.46 25.27
CA ARG A 367 32.94 -0.09 26.51
C ARG A 367 32.94 -1.61 26.55
N SER A 368 31.85 -2.25 26.12
CA SER A 368 31.77 -3.72 26.04
C SER A 368 32.81 -4.28 25.08
N THR A 369 32.95 -3.72 23.88
CA THR A 369 33.92 -4.17 22.88
C THR A 369 35.37 -3.97 23.36
N MET A 370 35.68 -2.84 24.01
CA MET A 370 37.01 -2.61 24.59
C MET A 370 37.32 -3.59 25.74
N SER A 371 36.31 -3.99 26.53
CA SER A 371 36.47 -5.00 27.57
C SER A 371 36.75 -6.39 26.99
N GLU A 372 36.06 -6.78 25.91
CA GLU A 372 36.29 -8.05 25.20
C GLU A 372 37.66 -8.10 24.51
N MET A 373 38.10 -6.99 23.89
CA MET A 373 39.45 -6.87 23.33
C MET A 373 40.55 -6.95 24.40
N GLY A 374 40.32 -6.33 25.57
CA GLY A 374 41.25 -6.44 26.70
C GLY A 374 41.37 -7.87 27.24
N LYS A 375 40.26 -8.62 27.30
CA LYS A 375 40.26 -10.03 27.74
C LYS A 375 40.97 -10.95 26.75
N THR A 376 40.77 -10.74 25.45
CA THR A 376 41.42 -11.54 24.39
C THR A 376 42.94 -11.30 24.35
N LEU A 377 43.38 -10.05 24.45
CA LEU A 377 44.81 -9.69 24.53
C LEU A 377 45.47 -10.21 25.83
N GLY A 378 44.77 -10.17 26.96
CA GLY A 378 45.27 -10.74 28.22
C GLY A 378 45.39 -12.28 28.19
N SER A 379 44.49 -12.96 27.46
CA SER A 379 44.54 -14.41 27.30
C SER A 379 45.66 -14.89 26.37
N SER A 380 46.05 -14.11 25.36
CA SER A 380 47.17 -14.47 24.48
C SER A 380 48.54 -14.29 25.16
N GLN A 381 48.71 -13.25 25.98
CA GLN A 381 49.94 -13.04 26.75
C GLN A 381 50.15 -14.09 27.86
N GLY A 382 49.06 -14.63 28.43
CA GLY A 382 49.14 -15.71 29.42
C GLY A 382 49.49 -17.08 28.82
N GLN A 383 49.28 -17.29 27.52
CA GLN A 383 49.67 -18.54 26.84
C GLN A 383 51.15 -18.53 26.40
N GLU A 384 51.73 -17.36 26.07
CA GLU A 384 53.15 -17.26 25.73
C GLU A 384 54.07 -17.42 26.96
N SER A 385 53.62 -17.06 28.17
CA SER A 385 54.42 -17.23 29.40
C SER A 385 54.45 -18.65 29.97
N LEU A 386 53.65 -19.58 29.42
CA LEU A 386 53.60 -20.99 29.84
C LEU A 386 54.41 -21.92 28.91
N CYS A 387 55.02 -21.38 27.84
CA CYS A 387 55.84 -22.12 26.87
C CYS A 387 57.33 -21.69 26.84
N SER A 388 57.82 -20.98 27.87
CA SER A 388 59.25 -20.62 28.00
C SER A 388 59.92 -21.36 29.15
#